data_AF-L8HNX8-F1
#
_entry.id   AF-L8HNX8-F1
#
_cell.length_a   1.000
_cell.length_b   1.000
_cell.length_c   1.000
_cell.angle_alpha   90.00
_cell.angle_beta   90.00
_cell.angle_gamma   90.00
#
_symmetry.space_group_name_H-M   'P 1'
#
loop_
_entity.id
_entity.type
_entity.pdbx_description
1 polymer ?
#
loop_
_entity_poly.entity_id
_entity_poly.type
_entity_poly.pdbx_seq_one_letter_code
_entity_poly.pdbx_strand_id
1 'polypeptide(L)'
;DRTDFRFPQTVVHRTRLEKTEATAVVHELLQQTFQLFSTTGSSADQDKSLLDRFLVGLDQQLEDLDTCLREGRTPEQSPLGSESSRLAVKSYFQRMSVYLKEKECSHCAWEVVSMEIRRCLVFANELIGKLRK
;
A
#
# COMPACT_ATOMS: atom_id res chain seq x y z
N ASP A 1 12.61 16.93 7.23
CA ASP A 1 12.82 15.66 7.92
C ASP A 1 13.14 14.58 6.91
N ARG A 2 14.11 13.69 7.19
CA ARG A 2 14.39 12.52 6.33
C ARG A 2 14.34 11.27 7.20
N THR A 3 13.16 10.66 7.28
CA THR A 3 12.93 9.40 7.99
C THR A 3 13.00 8.25 7.00
N ASP A 4 13.75 7.21 7.35
CA ASP A 4 13.70 5.93 6.64
C ASP A 4 12.67 5.03 7.32
N PHE A 5 11.52 4.83 6.67
CA PHE A 5 10.45 3.95 7.17
C PHE A 5 10.79 2.46 7.03
N ARG A 6 11.95 2.15 6.45
CA ARG A 6 12.45 0.80 6.18
C ARG A 6 11.44 0.02 5.36
N PHE A 7 11.30 0.42 4.09
CA PHE A 7 10.47 -0.30 3.13
C PHE A 7 10.83 -1.80 3.17
N PRO A 8 9.85 -2.71 3.27
CA PRO A 8 10.13 -4.12 3.46
C PRO A 8 10.70 -4.75 2.16
N GLN A 9 12.00 -4.56 1.93
CA GLN A 9 12.71 -5.06 0.75
C GLN A 9 12.67 -6.58 0.62
N THR A 10 12.47 -7.29 1.73
CA THR A 10 12.24 -8.75 1.74
C THR A 10 10.99 -9.16 0.96
N VAL A 11 10.02 -8.26 0.79
CA VAL A 11 8.84 -8.44 -0.07
C VAL A 11 9.18 -8.18 -1.55
N VAL A 12 10.20 -7.36 -1.85
CA VAL A 12 10.65 -7.05 -3.23
C VAL A 12 11.55 -8.14 -3.81
N HIS A 13 12.40 -8.71 -2.96
CA HIS A 13 13.54 -9.52 -3.38
C HIS A 13 13.28 -11.03 -3.40
N ARG A 14 12.05 -11.48 -3.08
CA ARG A 14 11.64 -12.85 -3.38
C ARG A 14 11.49 -12.95 -4.90
N THR A 15 12.56 -13.41 -5.54
CA THR A 15 12.73 -13.58 -6.99
C THR A 15 11.65 -14.42 -7.67
N ARG A 16 10.75 -15.04 -6.90
CA ARG A 16 9.57 -15.79 -7.33
C ARG A 16 8.43 -15.65 -6.32
N LEU A 17 7.89 -14.46 -6.15
CA LEU A 17 6.55 -14.33 -5.58
C LEU A 17 5.57 -15.03 -6.50
N GLU A 18 4.80 -16.00 -5.98
CA GLU A 18 3.67 -16.54 -6.72
C GLU A 18 2.69 -15.41 -7.04
N LYS A 19 1.98 -15.52 -8.18
CA LYS A 19 1.06 -14.48 -8.65
C LYS A 19 0.09 -14.05 -7.55
N THR A 20 -0.46 -15.00 -6.80
CA THR A 20 -1.38 -14.74 -5.70
C THR A 20 -0.72 -14.03 -4.52
N GLU A 21 0.53 -14.38 -4.19
CA GLU A 21 1.26 -13.71 -3.11
C GLU A 21 1.59 -12.26 -3.48
N ALA A 22 2.02 -12.01 -4.71
CA ALA A 22 2.24 -10.65 -5.21
C ALA A 22 0.94 -9.83 -5.29
N THR A 23 -0.16 -10.42 -5.77
CA THR A 23 -1.47 -9.77 -5.76
C THR A 23 -1.92 -9.43 -4.34
N ALA A 24 -1.73 -10.33 -3.37
CA ALA A 24 -2.07 -10.09 -1.98
C ALA A 24 -1.22 -8.98 -1.33
N VAL A 25 0.06 -8.87 -1.70
CA VAL A 25 0.95 -7.78 -1.28
C VAL A 25 0.50 -6.43 -1.86
N VAL A 26 0.19 -6.39 -3.16
CA VAL A 26 -0.29 -5.18 -3.83
C VAL A 26 -1.62 -4.75 -3.23
N HIS A 27 -2.54 -5.68 -3.04
CA HIS A 27 -3.83 -5.43 -2.38
C HIS A 27 -3.63 -4.81 -0.99
N GLU A 28 -2.78 -5.40 -0.14
CA GLU A 28 -2.51 -4.87 1.19
C GLU A 28 -1.86 -3.47 1.15
N LEU A 29 -0.95 -3.22 0.21
CA LEU A 29 -0.31 -1.91 0.05
C LEU A 29 -1.34 -0.83 -0.32
N LEU A 30 -2.23 -1.12 -1.27
CA LEU A 30 -3.29 -0.20 -1.66
C LEU A 30 -4.29 0.03 -0.52
N GLN A 31 -4.66 -1.04 0.20
CA GLN A 31 -5.57 -0.96 1.34
C GLN A 31 -5.00 -0.10 2.47
N GLN A 32 -3.73 -0.30 2.84
CA GLN A 32 -3.08 0.53 3.85
C GLN A 32 -2.92 1.99 3.40
N THR A 33 -2.69 2.22 2.10
CA THR A 33 -2.67 3.57 1.52
C THR A 33 -4.03 4.24 1.66
N PHE A 34 -5.11 3.56 1.25
CA PHE A 34 -6.47 4.07 1.41
C PHE A 34 -6.74 4.46 2.88
N GLN A 35 -6.50 3.53 3.81
CA GLN A 35 -6.72 3.78 5.24
C GLN A 35 -5.94 4.98 5.78
N LEU A 36 -4.67 5.13 5.38
CA LEU A 36 -3.83 6.25 5.80
C LEU A 36 -4.38 7.59 5.34
N PHE A 37 -4.85 7.68 4.10
CA PHE A 37 -5.38 8.93 3.53
C PHE A 37 -6.83 9.21 3.95
N SER A 38 -7.67 8.19 4.16
CA SER A 38 -9.05 8.36 4.63
C SER A 38 -9.14 8.83 6.08
N THR A 39 -8.20 8.42 6.93
CA THR A 39 -8.20 8.80 8.36
C THR A 39 -7.70 10.23 8.60
N THR A 40 -7.09 10.85 7.60
CA THR A 40 -6.42 12.15 7.77
C THR A 40 -7.26 13.32 7.26
N GLY A 41 -8.57 13.25 7.47
CA GLY A 41 -9.53 14.20 6.92
C GLY A 41 -9.07 15.66 7.02
N SER A 42 -8.86 16.27 5.86
CA SER A 42 -9.25 17.65 5.57
C SER A 42 -8.54 18.77 6.37
N SER A 43 -7.37 19.22 5.93
CA SER A 43 -6.82 20.52 6.34
C SER A 43 -6.73 21.58 5.23
N ALA A 44 -7.03 21.26 3.97
CA ALA A 44 -7.08 22.25 2.88
C ALA A 44 -8.23 21.97 1.90
N ASP A 45 -9.18 22.90 1.76
CA ASP A 45 -10.39 22.74 0.93
C ASP A 45 -10.11 22.49 -0.56
N GLN A 46 -8.97 22.93 -1.09
CA GLN A 46 -8.61 22.72 -2.50
C GLN A 46 -8.06 21.31 -2.78
N ASP A 47 -7.32 20.74 -1.82
CA ASP A 47 -6.73 19.39 -1.93
C ASP A 47 -7.75 18.27 -1.66
N LYS A 48 -8.91 18.60 -1.08
CA LYS A 48 -10.01 17.64 -0.87
C LYS A 48 -10.45 16.97 -2.17
N SER A 49 -10.63 17.74 -3.24
CA SER A 49 -11.09 17.19 -4.52
C SER A 49 -10.10 16.19 -5.14
N LEU A 50 -8.80 16.44 -4.98
CA LEU A 50 -7.74 15.55 -5.48
C LEU A 50 -7.62 14.30 -4.61
N LEU A 51 -7.70 14.48 -3.29
CA LEU A 51 -7.69 13.39 -2.32
C LEU A 51 -8.91 12.47 -2.51
N ASP A 52 -10.11 13.02 -2.67
CA ASP A 52 -11.33 12.26 -2.90
C ASP A 52 -11.23 11.43 -4.17
N ARG A 53 -10.78 12.04 -5.28
CA ARG A 53 -10.58 11.32 -6.53
C ARG A 53 -9.50 10.23 -6.40
N PHE A 54 -8.45 10.48 -5.63
CA PHE A 54 -7.43 9.48 -5.35
C PHE A 54 -7.99 8.31 -4.54
N LEU A 55 -8.77 8.58 -3.49
CA LEU A 55 -9.42 7.55 -2.67
C LEU A 55 -10.43 6.74 -3.47
N VAL A 56 -11.27 7.37 -4.29
CA VAL A 56 -12.19 6.68 -5.21
C VAL A 56 -11.43 5.80 -6.19
N GLY A 57 -10.31 6.28 -6.74
CA GLY A 57 -9.47 5.49 -7.63
C GLY A 57 -8.86 4.27 -6.93
N LEU A 58 -8.39 4.42 -5.69
CA LEU A 58 -7.87 3.31 -4.88
C LEU A 58 -8.96 2.29 -4.55
N ASP A 59 -10.16 2.74 -4.18
CA ASP A 59 -11.31 1.90 -3.87
C ASP A 59 -11.68 1.01 -5.06
N GLN A 60 -11.80 1.60 -6.25
CA GLN A 60 -12.04 0.84 -7.48
C GLN A 60 -10.93 -0.20 -7.76
N GLN A 61 -9.66 0.17 -7.56
CA GLN A 61 -8.54 -0.76 -7.75
C GLN A 61 -8.57 -1.92 -6.73
N LEU A 62 -9.03 -1.67 -5.51
CA LEU A 62 -9.19 -2.71 -4.48
C LEU A 62 -10.31 -3.68 -4.86
N GLU A 63 -11.47 -3.18 -5.27
CA GLU A 63 -12.59 -4.01 -5.73
C GLU A 63 -12.22 -4.89 -6.94
N ASP A 64 -11.46 -4.35 -7.89
CA ASP A 64 -10.96 -5.10 -9.05
C ASP A 64 -10.01 -6.23 -8.61
N LEU A 65 -9.12 -5.95 -7.64
CA LEU A 65 -8.18 -6.94 -7.10
C LEU A 65 -8.88 -8.03 -6.29
N ASP A 66 -9.88 -7.67 -5.48
CA ASP A 66 -10.68 -8.61 -4.70
C ASP A 66 -11.44 -9.57 -5.60
N THR A 67 -12.01 -9.06 -6.70
CA THR A 67 -12.65 -9.87 -7.73
C THR A 67 -11.65 -10.86 -8.35
N CYS A 68 -10.48 -10.37 -8.76
CA CYS A 68 -9.41 -11.23 -9.31
C CYS A 68 -8.94 -12.31 -8.33
N LEU A 69 -8.79 -11.98 -7.05
CA LEU A 69 -8.37 -12.91 -6.00
C LEU A 69 -9.42 -13.98 -5.73
N ARG A 70 -10.71 -13.61 -5.77
CA ARG A 70 -11.83 -14.54 -5.62
C ARG A 70 -11.88 -15.55 -6.78
N GLU A 71 -11.67 -15.09 -8.00
CA GLU A 71 -11.70 -15.94 -9.21
C GLU A 71 -10.44 -16.80 -9.36
N GLY A 72 -9.28 -16.32 -8.93
CA GLY A 72 -7.98 -17.00 -9.05
C GLY A 72 -7.67 -18.03 -7.97
N ARG A 73 -8.54 -18.20 -6.96
CA ARG A 73 -8.27 -19.05 -5.80
C ARG A 73 -8.40 -20.54 -6.15
N THR A 74 -7.26 -21.19 -6.39
CA THR A 74 -7.17 -22.66 -6.43
C THR A 74 -6.97 -23.20 -5.01
N PRO A 75 -7.58 -24.34 -4.61
CA PRO A 75 -7.51 -24.87 -3.24
C PRO A 75 -6.10 -25.19 -2.72
N GLU A 76 -5.10 -25.26 -3.60
CA GLU A 76 -3.75 -25.73 -3.29
C GLU A 76 -2.76 -24.63 -2.85
N GLN A 77 -3.16 -23.35 -2.88
CA GLN A 77 -2.26 -22.25 -2.54
C GLN A 77 -2.17 -22.03 -1.02
N SER A 78 -0.98 -22.22 -0.47
CA SER A 78 -0.72 -22.03 0.97
C SER A 78 -0.86 -20.55 1.38
N PRO A 79 -1.73 -20.20 2.34
CA PRO A 79 -1.91 -18.81 2.80
C PRO A 79 -0.67 -18.22 3.50
N LEU A 80 0.21 -19.06 4.03
CA LEU A 80 1.22 -18.68 5.04
C LEU A 80 2.28 -17.71 4.50
N GLY A 81 2.71 -17.88 3.24
CA GLY A 81 3.68 -16.99 2.59
C GLY A 81 3.12 -15.58 2.43
N SER A 82 1.90 -15.48 1.89
CA SER A 82 1.19 -14.21 1.69
C SER A 82 0.89 -13.47 2.99
N GLU A 83 0.56 -14.19 4.06
CA GLU A 83 0.27 -13.58 5.35
C GLU A 83 1.50 -12.89 5.94
N SER A 84 2.68 -13.53 5.87
CA SER A 84 3.93 -12.91 6.35
C SER A 84 4.30 -11.64 5.58
N SER A 85 4.16 -11.66 4.26
CA SER A 85 4.46 -10.52 3.38
C SER A 85 3.47 -9.36 3.62
N ARG A 86 2.18 -9.67 3.81
CA ARG A 86 1.15 -8.67 4.15
C ARG A 86 1.39 -8.04 5.52
N LEU A 87 1.77 -8.83 6.52
CA LEU A 87 2.10 -8.31 7.85
C LEU A 87 3.29 -7.34 7.79
N ALA A 88 4.32 -7.64 6.98
CA ALA A 88 5.43 -6.73 6.78
C ALA A 88 5.00 -5.38 6.18
N VAL A 89 4.06 -5.40 5.23
CA VAL A 89 3.44 -4.18 4.66
C VAL A 89 2.66 -3.42 5.74
N LYS A 90 1.81 -4.11 6.52
CA LYS A 90 1.06 -3.47 7.63
C LYS A 90 1.99 -2.80 8.64
N SER A 91 3.03 -3.50 9.10
CA SER A 91 4.00 -2.94 10.05
C SER A 91 4.75 -1.74 9.48
N TYR A 92 4.99 -1.73 8.17
CA TYR A 92 5.59 -0.59 7.49
C TYR A 92 4.67 0.64 7.49
N PHE A 93 3.38 0.48 7.18
CA PHE A 93 2.41 1.58 7.25
C PHE A 93 2.15 2.06 8.67
N GLN A 94 2.15 1.14 9.65
CA GLN A 94 2.07 1.50 11.06
C GLN A 94 3.21 2.44 11.48
N ARG A 95 4.44 2.24 11.01
CA ARG A 95 5.56 3.16 11.27
C ARG A 95 5.31 4.55 10.69
N MET A 96 4.72 4.66 9.50
CA MET A 96 4.32 5.94 8.92
C MET A 96 3.23 6.62 9.76
N SER A 97 2.21 5.87 10.21
CA SER A 97 1.17 6.41 11.09
C SER A 97 1.70 6.89 12.43
N VAL A 98 2.63 6.15 13.05
CA VAL A 98 3.30 6.56 14.30
C VAL A 98 4.10 7.85 14.08
N TYR A 99 4.91 7.91 13.02
CA TYR A 99 5.68 9.11 12.66
C TYR A 99 4.78 10.34 12.46
N LEU A 100 3.65 10.19 11.76
CA LEU A 100 2.70 11.29 11.59
C LEU A 100 2.15 11.79 12.92
N LYS A 101 1.80 10.87 13.84
CA LYS A 101 1.34 11.22 15.19
C LYS A 101 2.42 11.95 15.99
N GLU A 102 3.65 11.45 15.98
CA GLU A 102 4.80 12.09 16.66
C GLU A 102 5.12 13.48 16.12
N LYS A 103 4.85 13.72 14.83
CA LYS A 103 5.04 15.01 14.17
C LYS A 103 3.75 15.85 14.12
N GLU A 104 2.77 15.51 14.94
CA GLU A 104 1.49 16.22 15.11
C GLU A 104 0.75 16.46 13.78
N CYS A 105 0.87 15.52 12.84
CA CYS A 105 0.30 15.62 11.50
C CYS A 105 0.68 16.94 10.77
N SER A 106 1.87 17.48 11.07
CA SER A 106 2.37 18.70 10.42
C SER A 106 2.50 18.54 8.89
N HIS A 107 2.42 19.66 8.17
CA HIS A 107 2.55 19.68 6.71
C HIS A 107 3.83 18.99 6.21
N CYS A 108 4.99 19.31 6.82
CA CYS A 108 6.27 18.70 6.49
C CYS A 108 6.28 17.17 6.71
N ALA A 109 5.57 16.68 7.74
CA ALA A 109 5.45 15.23 7.98
C ALA A 109 4.61 14.56 6.89
N TRP A 110 3.54 15.21 6.45
CA TRP A 110 2.71 14.76 5.33
C TRP A 110 3.45 14.76 3.99
N GLU A 111 4.32 15.73 3.73
CA GLU A 111 5.18 15.70 2.55
C GLU A 111 6.10 14.48 2.56
N VAL A 112 6.72 14.17 3.70
CA VAL A 112 7.59 13.00 3.88
C VAL A 112 6.83 11.70 3.62
N VAL A 113 5.65 11.54 4.24
CA VAL A 113 4.81 10.36 4.03
C VAL A 113 4.30 10.29 2.59
N SER A 114 3.88 11.39 1.99
CA SER A 114 3.40 11.42 0.60
C SER A 114 4.48 11.01 -0.39
N MET A 115 5.73 11.43 -0.19
CA MET A 115 6.86 10.96 -0.99
C MET A 115 7.09 9.46 -0.83
N GLU A 116 6.97 8.94 0.39
CA GLU A 116 7.13 7.53 0.66
C GLU A 116 6.01 6.70 0.02
N ILE A 117 4.76 7.17 0.07
CA ILE A 117 3.62 6.53 -0.60
C ILE A 117 3.80 6.50 -2.11
N ARG A 118 4.32 7.58 -2.73
CA ARG A 118 4.63 7.57 -4.16
C ARG A 118 5.62 6.46 -4.51
N ARG A 119 6.63 6.21 -3.67
CA ARG A 119 7.57 5.08 -3.86
C ARG A 119 6.86 3.74 -3.75
N CYS A 120 5.96 3.58 -2.78
CA CYS A 120 5.14 2.37 -2.64
C CYS A 120 4.30 2.08 -3.90
N LEU A 121 3.67 3.11 -4.47
CA LEU A 121 2.84 2.96 -5.68
C LEU A 121 3.68 2.63 -6.93
N VAL A 122 4.88 3.21 -7.06
CA VAL A 122 5.83 2.81 -8.12
C VAL A 122 6.20 1.33 -7.97
N PHE A 123 6.51 0.90 -6.76
CA PHE A 123 6.80 -0.51 -6.48
C PHE A 123 5.62 -1.44 -6.80
N ALA A 124 4.39 -1.05 -6.42
CA ALA A 124 3.19 -1.82 -6.75
C ALA A 124 3.01 -1.98 -8.26
N ASN A 125 3.23 -0.91 -9.04
CA ASN A 125 3.19 -0.96 -10.50
C ASN A 125 4.27 -1.88 -11.10
N GLU A 126 5.49 -1.87 -10.54
CA GLU A 126 6.55 -2.80 -10.96
C GLU A 126 6.19 -4.26 -10.68
N LEU A 127 5.60 -4.56 -9.52
CA LEU A 127 5.11 -5.89 -9.19
C LEU A 127 4.02 -6.33 -10.17
N ILE A 128 3.00 -5.48 -10.40
CA ILE A 128 1.93 -5.76 -11.37
C ILE A 128 2.51 -6.00 -12.76
N GLY A 129 3.48 -5.19 -13.19
CA GLY A 129 4.14 -5.34 -14.48
C GLY A 129 4.87 -6.68 -14.64
N LYS A 130 5.47 -7.21 -13.56
CA LYS A 130 6.10 -8.54 -13.56
C LYS A 130 5.07 -9.67 -13.63
N LEU A 131 3.86 -9.48 -13.09
CA LEU A 131 2.78 -10.48 -13.12
C LEU A 131 2.05 -10.59 -14.47
N ARG A 132 2.23 -9.60 -15.36
CA ARG A 132 1.66 -9.58 -16.71
C ARG A 132 2.53 -10.29 -17.75
N LYS A 133 3.79 -10.61 -17.41
CA LYS A 133 4.74 -11.33 -18.27
C LYS A 133 4.77 -12.81 -17.89
#